data_AF-A0A661FYV6-F1
#
_entry.id   AF-A0A661FYV6-F1
#
_cell.length_a   1.000
_cell.length_b   1.000
_cell.length_c   1.000
_cell.angle_alpha   90.00
_cell.angle_beta   90.00
_cell.angle_gamma   90.00
#
_symmetry.space_group_name_H-M   'P 1'
#
loop_
_entity.id
_entity.type
_entity.pdbx_description
1 polymer ?
#
loop_
_entity_poly.entity_id
_entity_poly.type
_entity_poly.pdbx_seq_one_letter_code
_entity_poly.pdbx_strand_id
1 'polypeptide(L)'
;MSRAAHDRFAFIALVAFSIIWLALAIEPLHRPEWLLENVIVFVGVPVLVLLHWHLPLSRISISLIFLFMCLHEVGAHYTYAEVPYDRWFESLTGRGLNDRFDWERNHFDRVIHFLYGLLITYPVREIVLRMSHAKGFWTYLFPVLIVISTSTIFELLEWLAAIIFGGDLGVAYLGMQGDIWDAQKDMALAAAGTIVATVILAGVNSVLDRDFAREWEESLRIKHAEPLGEVEIARLLAESKDAEDAG
;
A
#
# COMPACT_ATOMS: atom_id res chain seq x y z
N MET A 1 -14.86 -15.43 -15.68
CA MET A 1 -15.83 -15.14 -14.60
C MET A 1 -16.60 -13.87 -14.96
N SER A 2 -17.90 -13.76 -14.64
CA SER A 2 -18.69 -12.56 -14.97
C SER A 2 -18.36 -11.38 -14.04
N ARG A 3 -18.63 -10.15 -14.48
CA ARG A 3 -18.53 -8.94 -13.64
C ARG A 3 -19.36 -9.08 -12.35
N ALA A 4 -20.57 -9.62 -12.47
CA ALA A 4 -21.46 -9.90 -11.34
C ALA A 4 -20.82 -10.80 -10.26
N ALA A 5 -19.95 -11.75 -10.63
CA ALA A 5 -19.25 -12.57 -9.65
C ALA A 5 -18.18 -11.79 -8.87
N HIS A 6 -17.51 -10.83 -9.51
CA HIS A 6 -16.55 -9.93 -8.85
C HIS A 6 -17.28 -8.94 -7.95
N ASP A 7 -18.39 -8.36 -8.42
CA ASP A 7 -19.23 -7.45 -7.63
C ASP A 7 -19.76 -8.14 -6.37
N ARG A 8 -20.26 -9.37 -6.51
CA ARG A 8 -20.71 -10.17 -5.37
C ARG A 8 -19.56 -10.45 -4.39
N PHE A 9 -18.37 -10.77 -4.88
CA PHE A 9 -17.21 -11.05 -4.02
C PHE A 9 -16.76 -9.79 -3.26
N ALA A 10 -16.65 -8.65 -3.95
CA ALA A 10 -16.30 -7.38 -3.33
C ALA A 10 -17.34 -6.95 -2.29
N PHE A 11 -18.63 -7.13 -2.58
CA PHE A 11 -19.70 -6.87 -1.62
C PHE A 11 -19.61 -7.77 -0.38
N ILE A 12 -19.37 -9.07 -0.55
CA ILE A 12 -19.18 -9.99 0.58
C ILE A 12 -17.97 -9.58 1.42
N ALA A 13 -16.85 -9.23 0.79
CA ALA A 13 -15.65 -8.77 1.49
C ALA A 13 -15.91 -7.48 2.26
N LEU A 14 -16.62 -6.51 1.67
CA LEU A 14 -17.01 -5.27 2.35
C LEU A 14 -17.89 -5.54 3.57
N VAL A 15 -18.93 -6.37 3.43
CA VAL A 15 -19.81 -6.73 4.55
C VAL A 15 -19.04 -7.46 5.65
N ALA A 16 -18.18 -8.42 5.29
CA ALA A 16 -17.35 -9.13 6.25
C ALA A 16 -16.39 -8.17 6.98
N PHE A 17 -15.76 -7.26 6.25
CA PHE A 17 -14.89 -6.24 6.83
C PHE A 17 -15.67 -5.33 7.78
N SER A 18 -16.85 -4.86 7.40
CA SER A 18 -17.70 -4.02 8.27
C SER A 18 -18.08 -4.74 9.56
N ILE A 19 -18.33 -6.06 9.54
CA ILE A 19 -18.61 -6.83 10.75
C ILE A 19 -17.36 -6.90 11.65
N ILE A 20 -16.18 -7.16 11.08
CA ILE A 20 -14.92 -7.22 11.82
C ILE A 20 -14.59 -5.85 12.42
N TRP A 21 -14.72 -4.79 11.62
CA TRP A 21 -14.55 -3.41 12.03
C TRP A 21 -15.46 -3.05 13.20
N LEU A 22 -16.76 -3.36 13.10
CA LEU A 22 -17.72 -3.12 14.18
C LEU A 22 -17.36 -3.89 15.46
N ALA A 23 -16.86 -5.12 15.33
CA ALA A 23 -16.44 -5.92 16.48
C ALA A 23 -15.20 -5.31 17.17
N LEU A 24 -14.23 -4.85 16.39
CA LEU A 24 -13.00 -4.20 16.88
C LEU A 24 -13.23 -2.75 17.34
N ALA A 25 -14.35 -2.12 16.95
CA ALA A 25 -14.79 -0.84 17.48
C ALA A 25 -15.42 -0.92 18.88
N ILE A 26 -15.69 -2.14 19.39
CA ILE A 26 -16.20 -2.33 20.75
C ILE A 26 -15.03 -2.22 21.72
N GLU A 27 -15.10 -1.22 22.60
CA GLU A 27 -14.11 -0.98 23.67
C GLU A 27 -12.64 -1.02 23.17
N PRO A 28 -12.25 -0.19 22.19
CA PRO A 28 -10.85 -0.09 21.81
C PRO A 28 -10.03 0.43 23.00
N LEU A 29 -8.77 0.00 23.08
CA LEU A 29 -7.90 0.23 24.24
C LEU A 29 -7.77 1.72 24.54
N HIS A 30 -7.58 2.52 23.48
CA HIS A 30 -7.48 3.96 23.53
C HIS A 30 -8.36 4.60 22.45
N ARG A 31 -9.50 5.19 22.86
CA ARG A 31 -10.52 5.71 21.92
C ARG A 31 -10.05 6.86 21.01
N PRO A 32 -9.30 7.87 21.50
CA PRO A 32 -8.80 8.95 20.64
C PRO A 32 -7.84 8.44 19.56
N GLU A 33 -6.93 7.55 19.93
CA GLU A 33 -5.94 6.88 19.07
C GLU A 33 -6.68 6.02 18.04
N TRP A 34 -7.62 5.18 18.47
CA TRP A 34 -8.47 4.38 17.58
C TRP A 34 -9.17 5.23 16.52
N LEU A 35 -9.70 6.40 16.91
CA LEU A 35 -10.36 7.32 15.97
C LEU A 35 -9.37 7.91 14.96
N LEU A 36 -8.18 8.28 15.42
CA LEU A 36 -7.12 8.85 14.58
C LEU A 36 -6.62 7.84 13.55
N GLU A 37 -6.37 6.60 13.97
CA GLU A 37 -6.04 5.47 13.09
C GLU A 37 -7.13 5.24 12.04
N ASN A 38 -8.40 5.25 12.46
CA ASN A 38 -9.54 5.01 11.59
C ASN A 38 -9.84 6.12 10.58
N VAL A 39 -9.19 7.28 10.67
CA VAL A 39 -9.32 8.33 9.64
C VAL A 39 -8.98 7.77 8.26
N ILE A 40 -7.95 6.92 8.16
CA ILE A 40 -7.56 6.33 6.87
C ILE A 40 -8.59 5.35 6.35
N VAL A 41 -9.32 4.65 7.23
CA VAL A 41 -10.38 3.71 6.86
C VAL A 41 -11.61 4.45 6.37
N PHE A 42 -12.00 5.54 7.06
CA PHE A 42 -13.11 6.40 6.66
C PHE A 42 -12.89 7.07 5.30
N VAL A 43 -11.65 7.28 4.88
CA VAL A 43 -11.31 7.77 3.54
C VAL A 43 -11.12 6.63 2.54
N GLY A 44 -10.38 5.59 2.94
CA GLY A 44 -9.97 4.48 2.09
C GLY A 44 -11.12 3.60 1.62
N VAL A 45 -12.08 3.27 2.49
CA VAL A 45 -13.24 2.44 2.12
C VAL A 45 -14.11 3.13 1.05
N PRO A 46 -14.52 4.40 1.21
CA PRO A 46 -15.23 5.10 0.14
C PRO A 46 -14.46 5.17 -1.17
N VAL A 47 -13.14 5.44 -1.12
CA VAL A 47 -12.30 5.46 -2.32
C VAL A 47 -12.30 4.09 -3.02
N LEU A 48 -12.19 2.99 -2.26
CA LEU A 48 -12.24 1.64 -2.82
C LEU A 48 -13.59 1.29 -3.43
N VAL A 49 -14.70 1.73 -2.82
CA VAL A 49 -16.05 1.54 -3.36
C VAL A 49 -16.23 2.31 -4.67
N LEU A 50 -15.82 3.58 -4.70
CA LEU A 50 -15.85 4.40 -5.92
C LEU A 50 -14.95 3.82 -7.01
N LEU A 51 -13.74 3.37 -6.64
CA LEU A 51 -12.83 2.71 -7.55
C LEU A 51 -13.47 1.45 -8.12
N HIS A 52 -14.13 0.62 -7.31
CA HIS A 52 -14.77 -0.61 -7.78
C HIS A 52 -15.90 -0.34 -8.79
N TRP A 53 -16.61 0.79 -8.68
CA TRP A 53 -17.66 1.17 -9.63
C TRP A 53 -17.11 1.40 -11.04
N HIS A 54 -15.93 2.03 -11.16
CA HIS A 54 -15.30 2.35 -12.43
C HIS A 54 -14.30 1.28 -12.91
N LEU A 55 -13.60 0.65 -11.96
CA LEU A 55 -12.48 -0.27 -12.17
C LEU A 55 -12.60 -1.45 -11.18
N PRO A 56 -13.50 -2.42 -11.44
CA PRO A 56 -13.72 -3.53 -10.51
C PRO A 56 -12.49 -4.43 -10.44
N LEU A 57 -11.89 -4.58 -9.26
CA LEU A 57 -10.64 -5.32 -9.07
C LEU A 57 -10.85 -6.84 -9.06
N SER A 58 -9.76 -7.57 -9.30
CA SER A 58 -9.75 -9.03 -9.20
C SER A 58 -10.03 -9.51 -7.77
N ARG A 59 -10.50 -10.75 -7.63
CA ARG A 59 -10.73 -11.39 -6.32
C ARG A 59 -9.45 -11.51 -5.50
N ILE A 60 -8.29 -11.61 -6.16
CA ILE A 60 -6.99 -11.65 -5.48
C ILE A 60 -6.73 -10.28 -4.86
N SER A 61 -6.83 -9.20 -5.65
CA SER A 61 -6.64 -7.84 -5.15
C SER A 61 -7.57 -7.49 -4.00
N ILE A 62 -8.88 -7.81 -4.13
CA ILE A 62 -9.84 -7.60 -3.05
C ILE A 62 -9.49 -8.42 -1.80
N SER A 63 -9.05 -9.68 -1.93
CA SER A 63 -8.63 -10.50 -0.78
C SER A 63 -7.41 -9.91 -0.07
N LEU A 64 -6.43 -9.41 -0.83
CA LEU A 64 -5.20 -8.83 -0.28
C LEU A 64 -5.47 -7.51 0.45
N ILE A 65 -6.30 -6.64 -0.15
CA ILE A 65 -6.76 -5.41 0.49
C ILE A 65 -7.54 -5.74 1.76
N PHE A 66 -8.51 -6.67 1.67
CA PHE A 66 -9.31 -7.12 2.82
C PHE A 66 -8.43 -7.61 3.97
N LEU A 67 -7.44 -8.46 3.68
CA LEU A 67 -6.52 -8.97 4.69
C LEU A 67 -5.72 -7.84 5.35
N PHE A 68 -5.16 -6.92 4.55
CA PHE A 68 -4.43 -5.77 5.06
C PHE A 68 -5.31 -4.89 5.95
N MET A 69 -6.54 -4.60 5.52
CA MET A 69 -7.48 -3.79 6.31
C MET A 69 -7.87 -4.46 7.63
N CYS A 70 -8.05 -5.78 7.64
CA CYS A 70 -8.30 -6.50 8.91
C CYS A 70 -7.11 -6.40 9.87
N LEU A 71 -5.88 -6.45 9.37
CA LEU A 71 -4.68 -6.30 10.19
C LEU A 71 -4.53 -4.88 10.74
N HIS A 72 -4.85 -3.86 9.92
CA HIS A 72 -4.90 -2.47 10.37
C HIS A 72 -5.89 -2.27 11.51
N GLU A 73 -7.11 -2.84 11.42
CA GLU A 73 -8.10 -2.71 12.50
C GLU A 73 -7.68 -3.39 13.81
N VAL A 74 -6.90 -4.47 13.73
CA VAL A 74 -6.29 -5.07 14.94
C VAL A 74 -5.32 -4.07 15.56
N GLY A 75 -4.49 -3.41 14.76
CA GLY A 75 -3.62 -2.33 15.20
C GLY A 75 -4.39 -1.18 15.83
N ALA A 76 -5.43 -0.69 15.15
CA ALA A 76 -6.25 0.43 15.63
C ALA A 76 -6.99 0.11 16.94
N HIS A 77 -7.48 -1.13 17.11
CA HIS A 77 -8.18 -1.55 18.34
C HIS A 77 -7.28 -1.50 19.57
N TYR A 78 -6.05 -2.00 19.45
CA TYR A 78 -5.11 -2.05 20.57
C TYR A 78 -4.25 -0.78 20.68
N THR A 79 -4.18 0.05 19.64
CA THR A 79 -3.02 0.91 19.36
C THR A 79 -1.83 0.06 18.92
N TYR A 80 -1.18 0.45 17.82
CA TYR A 80 -0.11 -0.34 17.18
C TYR A 80 1.03 -0.73 18.13
N ALA A 81 1.40 0.16 19.06
CA ALA A 81 2.42 -0.07 20.07
C ALA A 81 2.03 -1.10 21.16
N GLU A 82 0.75 -1.45 21.28
CA GLU A 82 0.22 -2.29 22.36
C GLU A 82 -0.41 -3.60 21.87
N VAL A 83 -0.36 -3.88 20.56
CA VAL A 83 -0.83 -5.15 20.02
C VAL A 83 -0.08 -6.31 20.68
N PRO A 84 -0.76 -7.26 21.34
CA PRO A 84 -0.12 -8.28 22.16
C PRO A 84 0.41 -9.47 21.33
N TYR A 85 1.08 -9.20 20.20
CA TYR A 85 1.58 -10.24 19.28
C TYR A 85 2.56 -11.19 19.97
N ASP A 86 3.39 -10.67 20.88
CA ASP A 86 4.41 -11.45 21.57
C ASP A 86 3.77 -12.50 22.50
N ARG A 87 2.73 -12.10 23.24
CA ARG A 87 1.93 -13.01 24.08
C ARG A 87 1.18 -14.04 23.25
N TRP A 88 0.65 -13.66 22.09
CA TRP A 88 0.02 -14.61 21.18
C TRP A 88 1.03 -15.65 20.68
N PHE A 89 2.23 -15.21 20.30
CA PHE A 89 3.29 -16.11 19.88
C PHE A 89 3.80 -17.01 21.00
N GLU A 90 3.95 -16.47 22.21
CA GLU A 90 4.30 -17.23 23.41
C GLU A 90 3.24 -18.30 23.71
N SER A 91 1.94 -17.97 23.60
CA SER A 91 0.87 -18.94 23.82
C SER A 91 0.91 -20.13 22.84
N LEU A 92 1.49 -19.94 21.66
CA LEU A 92 1.61 -20.96 20.62
C LEU A 92 2.92 -21.75 20.68
N THR A 93 4.01 -21.12 21.11
CA THR A 93 5.37 -21.69 21.01
C THR A 93 6.06 -21.91 22.36
N GLY A 94 5.48 -21.39 23.45
CA GLY A 94 6.01 -21.44 24.81
C GLY A 94 7.13 -20.43 25.11
N ARG A 95 7.47 -19.53 24.18
CA ARG A 95 8.43 -18.43 24.37
C ARG A 95 8.05 -17.21 23.54
N GLY A 96 8.30 -16.00 24.04
CA GLY A 96 8.12 -14.76 23.29
C GLY A 96 9.07 -14.64 22.08
N LEU A 97 8.61 -13.95 21.03
CA LEU A 97 9.43 -13.47 19.93
C LEU A 97 10.44 -12.43 20.43
N ASN A 98 10.00 -11.51 21.29
CA ASN A 98 10.84 -10.43 21.78
C ASN A 98 12.01 -10.96 22.58
N ASP A 99 11.77 -11.91 23.51
CA ASP A 99 12.83 -12.58 24.27
C ASP A 99 13.83 -13.32 23.37
N ARG A 100 13.37 -13.84 22.23
CA ARG A 100 14.25 -14.58 21.30
C ARG A 100 15.21 -13.68 20.55
N PHE A 101 14.80 -12.44 20.28
CA PHE A 101 15.58 -11.47 19.51
C PHE A 101 16.11 -10.30 20.35
N ASP A 102 15.90 -10.35 21.67
CA ASP A 102 16.28 -9.29 22.63
C ASP A 102 15.66 -7.93 22.25
N TRP A 103 14.38 -7.94 21.86
CA TRP A 103 13.66 -6.75 21.44
C TRP A 103 13.00 -6.04 22.62
N GLU A 104 13.31 -4.76 22.77
CA GLU A 104 12.80 -3.91 23.85
C GLU A 104 11.46 -3.24 23.51
N ARG A 105 11.06 -3.20 22.22
CA ARG A 105 9.83 -2.54 21.75
C ARG A 105 8.85 -3.49 21.09
N ASN A 106 7.63 -3.00 20.88
CA ASN A 106 6.63 -3.64 20.05
C ASN A 106 6.98 -3.42 18.56
N HIS A 107 7.01 -4.50 17.77
CA HIS A 107 7.29 -4.48 16.34
C HIS A 107 6.08 -4.75 15.44
N PHE A 108 4.86 -4.69 15.98
CA PHE A 108 3.65 -4.89 15.18
C PHE A 108 3.59 -3.92 14.01
N ASP A 109 3.87 -2.64 14.25
CA ASP A 109 3.84 -1.62 13.22
C ASP A 109 4.78 -1.91 12.04
N ARG A 110 6.03 -2.23 12.35
CA ARG A 110 7.01 -2.73 11.38
C ARG A 110 6.49 -3.89 10.52
N VAL A 111 5.81 -4.84 11.15
CA VAL A 111 5.19 -5.96 10.43
C VAL A 111 4.09 -5.47 9.52
N ILE A 112 3.26 -4.53 9.96
CA ILE A 112 2.21 -3.92 9.13
C ILE A 112 2.80 -3.15 7.96
N HIS A 113 3.89 -2.40 8.12
CA HIS A 113 4.57 -1.73 7.01
C HIS A 113 5.11 -2.73 5.99
N PHE A 114 5.76 -3.81 6.44
CA PHE A 114 6.17 -4.89 5.54
C PHE A 114 4.97 -5.51 4.80
N LEU A 115 3.88 -5.81 5.52
CA LEU A 115 2.68 -6.40 4.94
C LEU A 115 1.92 -5.43 4.03
N TYR A 116 1.98 -4.13 4.28
CA TYR A 116 1.49 -3.09 3.38
C TYR A 116 2.21 -3.22 2.03
N GLY A 117 3.55 -3.22 2.07
CA GLY A 117 4.37 -3.47 0.90
C GLY A 117 4.03 -4.77 0.19
N LEU A 118 3.89 -5.87 0.94
CA LEU A 118 3.67 -7.19 0.37
C LEU A 118 2.27 -7.36 -0.24
N LEU A 119 1.22 -6.89 0.44
CA LEU A 119 -0.18 -7.16 0.10
C LEU A 119 -0.73 -6.14 -0.90
N ILE A 120 -0.30 -4.87 -0.83
CA ILE A 120 -0.88 -3.78 -1.63
C ILE A 120 -0.24 -3.67 -3.02
N THR A 121 0.97 -4.17 -3.21
CA THR A 121 1.68 -4.11 -4.50
C THR A 121 0.94 -4.80 -5.64
N TYR A 122 0.29 -5.95 -5.38
CA TYR A 122 -0.49 -6.64 -6.42
C TYR A 122 -1.73 -5.82 -6.86
N PRO A 123 -2.60 -5.34 -5.95
CA PRO A 123 -3.68 -4.43 -6.30
C PRO A 123 -3.22 -3.19 -7.08
N VAL A 124 -2.12 -2.54 -6.63
CA VAL A 124 -1.58 -1.37 -7.32
C VAL A 124 -1.11 -1.74 -8.72
N ARG A 125 -0.44 -2.89 -8.89
CA ARG A 125 -0.05 -3.39 -10.21
C ARG A 125 -1.24 -3.64 -11.12
N GLU A 126 -2.33 -4.22 -10.59
CA GLU A 126 -3.55 -4.42 -11.36
C GLU A 126 -4.12 -3.08 -11.86
N ILE A 127 -4.14 -2.06 -11.01
CA ILE A 127 -4.61 -0.71 -11.38
C ILE A 127 -3.70 -0.12 -12.47
N VAL A 128 -2.37 -0.15 -12.29
CA VAL A 128 -1.40 0.37 -13.25
C VAL A 128 -1.57 -0.29 -14.62
N LEU A 129 -1.71 -1.62 -14.66
CA LEU A 129 -1.92 -2.37 -15.90
C LEU A 129 -3.22 -2.01 -16.61
N ARG A 130 -4.24 -1.56 -15.88
CA ARG A 130 -5.57 -1.26 -16.43
C ARG A 130 -5.79 0.22 -16.73
N MET A 131 -4.97 1.10 -16.17
CA MET A 131 -5.10 2.55 -16.33
C MET A 131 -3.95 3.20 -17.12
N SER A 132 -2.86 2.48 -17.40
CA SER A 132 -1.71 3.02 -18.12
C SER A 132 -1.37 2.20 -19.37
N HIS A 133 -0.53 2.78 -20.23
CA HIS A 133 0.08 2.08 -21.37
C HIS A 133 1.43 1.42 -21.01
N ALA A 134 1.73 1.26 -19.71
CA ALA A 134 2.97 0.64 -19.26
C ALA A 134 3.05 -0.83 -19.72
N LYS A 135 4.23 -1.25 -20.14
CA LYS A 135 4.53 -2.62 -20.57
C LYS A 135 5.85 -3.11 -19.99
N GLY A 136 6.04 -4.44 -19.96
CA GLY A 136 7.27 -5.08 -19.51
C GLY A 136 7.73 -4.58 -18.14
N PHE A 137 8.98 -4.14 -18.05
CA PHE A 137 9.66 -3.69 -16.84
C PHE A 137 8.86 -2.63 -16.05
N TRP A 138 8.28 -1.65 -16.74
CA TRP A 138 7.59 -0.52 -16.11
C TRP A 138 6.34 -0.95 -15.33
N THR A 139 5.73 -2.09 -15.69
CA THR A 139 4.58 -2.66 -14.96
C THR A 139 4.97 -3.26 -13.59
N TYR A 140 6.26 -3.43 -13.33
CA TYR A 140 6.81 -3.90 -12.05
C TYR A 140 7.42 -2.76 -11.25
N LEU A 141 8.08 -1.81 -11.92
CA LEU A 141 8.68 -0.66 -11.24
C LEU A 141 7.63 0.33 -10.71
N PHE A 142 6.57 0.65 -11.47
CA PHE A 142 5.59 1.64 -11.02
C PHE A 142 4.88 1.26 -9.72
N PRO A 143 4.40 0.02 -9.52
CA PRO A 143 3.81 -0.38 -8.24
C PRO A 143 4.78 -0.24 -7.06
N VAL A 144 6.07 -0.58 -7.26
CA VAL A 144 7.10 -0.40 -6.23
C VAL A 144 7.24 1.07 -5.85
N LEU A 145 7.37 1.95 -6.84
CA LEU A 145 7.51 3.39 -6.60
C LEU A 145 6.25 3.98 -5.93
N ILE A 146 5.06 3.59 -6.38
CA ILE A 146 3.80 4.06 -5.80
C ILE A 146 3.70 3.64 -4.33
N VAL A 147 3.94 2.37 -4.02
CA VAL A 147 3.80 1.83 -2.65
C VAL A 147 4.83 2.43 -1.71
N ILE A 148 6.08 2.60 -2.14
CA ILE A 148 7.09 3.31 -1.34
C ILE A 148 6.67 4.77 -1.13
N SER A 149 6.23 5.47 -2.18
CA SER A 149 5.83 6.87 -2.07
C SER A 149 4.65 7.06 -1.12
N THR A 150 3.65 6.18 -1.18
CA THR A 150 2.49 6.25 -0.29
C THR A 150 2.85 5.90 1.14
N SER A 151 3.78 4.96 1.38
CA SER A 151 4.34 4.72 2.72
C SER A 151 5.07 5.95 3.24
N THR A 152 5.89 6.61 2.42
CA THR A 152 6.56 7.85 2.83
C THR A 152 5.57 8.97 3.13
N ILE A 153 4.51 9.12 2.33
CA ILE A 153 3.45 10.09 2.61
C ILE A 153 2.76 9.78 3.94
N PHE A 154 2.51 8.50 4.23
CA PHE A 154 1.89 8.09 5.50
C PHE A 154 2.74 8.52 6.71
N GLU A 155 4.04 8.21 6.73
CA GLU A 155 4.96 8.66 7.81
C GLU A 155 4.98 10.18 7.98
N LEU A 156 4.93 10.93 6.86
CA LEU A 156 4.89 12.39 6.90
C LEU A 156 3.57 12.90 7.49
N LEU A 157 2.47 12.20 7.25
CA LEU A 157 1.17 12.51 7.84
C LEU A 157 1.14 12.18 9.34
N GLU A 158 1.77 11.09 9.77
CA GLU A 158 1.90 10.75 11.19
C GLU A 158 2.76 11.77 11.94
N TRP A 159 3.89 12.16 11.35
CA TRP A 159 4.70 13.26 11.87
C TRP A 159 3.91 14.56 11.98
N LEU A 160 3.12 14.90 10.95
CA LEU A 160 2.25 16.08 10.98
C LEU A 160 1.16 15.98 12.05
N ALA A 161 0.53 14.81 12.21
CA ALA A 161 -0.46 14.57 13.25
C ALA A 161 0.16 14.72 14.64
N ALA A 162 1.37 14.19 14.86
CA ALA A 162 2.10 14.36 16.11
C ALA A 162 2.36 15.84 16.45
N ILE A 163 2.67 16.68 15.46
CA ILE A 163 2.80 18.14 15.63
C ILE A 163 1.47 18.79 16.01
N ILE A 164 0.38 18.40 15.34
CA ILE A 164 -0.95 19.04 15.52
C ILE A 164 -1.58 18.66 16.87
N PHE A 165 -1.59 17.37 17.21
CA PHE A 165 -2.23 16.88 18.43
C PHE A 165 -1.33 17.09 19.65
N GLY A 166 -0.01 16.94 19.50
CA GLY A 166 0.97 17.08 20.58
C GLY A 166 0.70 16.16 21.78
N GLY A 167 1.45 16.40 22.86
CA GLY A 167 1.29 15.67 24.13
C GLY A 167 1.43 14.15 23.99
N ASP A 168 0.79 13.43 24.90
CA ASP A 168 0.86 11.96 24.93
C ASP A 168 0.16 11.32 23.72
N LEU A 169 -0.94 11.92 23.23
CA LEU A 169 -1.68 11.43 22.06
C LEU A 169 -0.84 11.46 20.78
N GLY A 170 -0.14 12.56 20.52
CA GLY A 170 0.73 12.69 19.36
C GLY A 170 1.94 11.75 19.42
N VAL A 171 2.53 11.55 20.60
CA VAL A 171 3.64 10.61 20.81
C VAL A 171 3.19 9.15 20.66
N ALA A 172 2.00 8.83 21.16
CA ALA A 172 1.43 7.49 21.06
C ALA A 172 1.09 7.13 19.60
N TYR A 173 0.44 8.04 18.87
CA TYR A 173 0.11 7.85 17.46
C TYR A 173 1.36 7.74 16.58
N LEU A 174 2.40 8.54 16.83
CA LEU A 174 3.66 8.47 16.07
C LEU A 174 4.42 7.15 16.27
N GLY A 175 4.08 6.33 17.28
CA GLY A 175 4.56 4.94 17.37
C GLY A 175 6.05 4.73 17.63
N MET A 176 6.87 5.80 17.76
CA MET A 176 8.34 5.73 17.83
C MET A 176 8.88 4.86 18.95
N GLN A 177 8.19 4.70 20.08
CA GLN A 177 8.62 3.86 21.22
C GLN A 177 10.13 4.04 21.59
N GLY A 178 10.65 5.27 21.48
CA GLY A 178 12.06 5.60 21.74
C GLY A 178 13.06 5.36 20.59
N ASP A 179 12.62 4.82 19.45
CA ASP A 179 13.43 4.62 18.24
C ASP A 179 13.38 5.86 17.34
N ILE A 180 14.48 6.61 17.28
CA ILE A 180 14.58 7.82 16.45
C ILE A 180 14.56 7.53 14.94
N TRP A 181 14.71 6.25 14.55
CA TRP A 181 14.74 5.81 13.16
C TRP A 181 13.47 5.07 12.75
N ASP A 182 12.38 5.18 13.51
CA ASP A 182 11.18 4.36 13.30
C ASP A 182 10.63 4.54 11.89
N ALA A 183 10.24 5.76 11.53
CA ALA A 183 9.72 6.08 10.20
C ALA A 183 10.64 5.59 9.06
N GLN A 184 11.97 5.71 9.21
CA GLN A 184 12.91 5.21 8.19
C GLN A 184 12.90 3.69 8.09
N LYS A 185 12.78 2.97 9.22
CA LYS A 185 12.69 1.52 9.25
C LYS A 185 11.34 1.04 8.72
N ASP A 186 10.27 1.75 9.03
CA ASP A 186 8.91 1.45 8.57
C ASP A 186 8.80 1.63 7.05
N MET A 187 9.29 2.75 6.51
CA MET A 187 9.46 2.92 5.06
C MET A 187 10.34 1.85 4.41
N ALA A 188 11.45 1.48 5.06
CA ALA A 188 12.36 0.44 4.54
C ALA A 188 11.68 -0.94 4.52
N LEU A 189 10.83 -1.24 5.50
CA LEU A 189 10.06 -2.48 5.54
C LEU A 189 8.95 -2.50 4.49
N ALA A 190 8.26 -1.39 4.28
CA ALA A 190 7.33 -1.25 3.16
C ALA A 190 8.04 -1.45 1.80
N ALA A 191 9.23 -0.87 1.64
CA ALA A 191 10.08 -1.08 0.46
C ALA A 191 10.47 -2.56 0.29
N ALA A 192 10.87 -3.24 1.36
CA ALA A 192 11.19 -4.66 1.33
C ALA A 192 9.98 -5.52 0.95
N GLY A 193 8.81 -5.26 1.54
CA GLY A 193 7.57 -5.96 1.24
C GLY A 193 7.18 -5.85 -0.24
N THR A 194 7.24 -4.65 -0.81
CA THR A 194 6.89 -4.43 -2.23
C THR A 194 7.90 -5.07 -3.18
N ILE A 195 9.19 -5.09 -2.84
CA ILE A 195 10.20 -5.80 -3.62
C ILE A 195 9.92 -7.30 -3.62
N VAL A 196 9.62 -7.90 -2.45
CA VAL A 196 9.27 -9.32 -2.35
C VAL A 196 8.03 -9.64 -3.19
N ALA A 197 6.96 -8.86 -3.06
CA ALA A 197 5.75 -9.03 -3.87
C ALA A 197 6.06 -8.98 -5.37
N THR A 198 6.89 -8.02 -5.78
CA THR A 198 7.29 -7.81 -7.17
C THR A 198 8.13 -8.97 -7.71
N VAL A 199 9.07 -9.49 -6.92
CA VAL A 199 9.88 -10.66 -7.28
C VAL A 199 9.00 -11.89 -7.46
N ILE A 200 8.05 -12.12 -6.55
CA ILE A 200 7.08 -13.22 -6.67
C ILE A 200 6.26 -13.06 -7.95
N LEU A 201 5.76 -11.85 -8.22
CA LEU A 201 4.96 -11.56 -9.41
C LEU A 201 5.75 -11.75 -10.71
N ALA A 202 6.98 -11.25 -10.77
CA ALA A 202 7.85 -11.43 -11.92
C ALA A 202 8.24 -12.91 -12.10
N GLY A 203 8.48 -13.64 -11.03
CA GLY A 203 8.76 -15.09 -11.07
C GLY A 203 7.57 -15.90 -11.55
N VAL A 204 6.35 -15.59 -11.12
CA VAL A 204 5.14 -16.25 -11.61
C VAL A 204 4.91 -15.92 -13.09
N ASN A 205 5.01 -14.64 -13.47
CA ASN A 205 4.77 -14.22 -14.86
C ASN A 205 5.84 -14.72 -15.81
N SER A 206 7.11 -14.84 -15.40
CA SER A 206 8.17 -15.39 -16.27
C SER A 206 7.96 -16.87 -16.61
N VAL A 207 7.21 -17.61 -15.77
CA VAL A 207 6.84 -19.00 -16.02
C VAL A 207 5.55 -19.10 -16.85
N LEU A 208 4.57 -18.24 -16.60
CA LEU A 208 3.24 -18.31 -17.22
C LEU A 208 3.15 -17.59 -18.57
N ASP A 209 3.86 -16.47 -18.73
CA ASP A 209 3.81 -15.63 -19.92
C ASP A 209 5.02 -15.90 -20.82
N ARG A 210 4.74 -16.40 -22.03
CA ARG A 210 5.76 -16.75 -23.03
C ARG A 210 6.47 -15.53 -23.58
N ASP A 211 5.82 -14.38 -23.56
CA ASP A 211 6.37 -13.14 -24.13
C ASP A 211 7.07 -12.27 -23.07
N PHE A 212 7.12 -12.71 -21.81
CA PHE A 212 7.67 -11.95 -20.68
C PHE A 212 9.04 -11.34 -20.97
N ALA A 213 9.99 -12.14 -21.45
CA ALA A 213 11.35 -11.68 -21.72
C ALA A 213 11.40 -10.66 -22.88
N ARG A 214 10.59 -10.88 -23.92
CA ARG A 214 10.49 -9.98 -25.07
C ARG A 214 9.91 -8.63 -24.65
N GLU A 215 8.77 -8.64 -23.96
CA GLU A 215 8.14 -7.40 -23.49
C GLU A 215 9.05 -6.63 -22.52
N TRP A 216 9.78 -7.34 -21.66
CA TRP A 216 10.75 -6.73 -20.77
C TRP A 216 11.83 -5.96 -21.56
N GLU A 217 12.47 -6.62 -22.53
CA GLU A 217 13.48 -5.99 -23.38
C GLU A 217 12.91 -4.81 -24.17
N GLU A 218 11.79 -5.00 -24.86
CA GLU A 218 11.13 -3.96 -25.66
C GLU A 218 10.76 -2.73 -24.82
N SER A 219 10.32 -2.94 -23.58
CA SER A 219 9.93 -1.85 -22.68
C SER A 219 11.09 -0.92 -22.31
N LEU A 220 12.32 -1.43 -22.32
CA LEU A 220 13.56 -0.71 -21.99
C LEU A 220 14.23 -0.09 -23.23
N ARG A 221 13.78 -0.42 -24.44
CA ARG A 221 14.32 0.18 -25.66
C ARG A 221 14.03 1.67 -25.72
N ILE A 222 15.01 2.42 -26.21
CA ILE A 222 14.89 3.84 -26.51
C ILE A 222 13.92 3.99 -27.70
N LYS A 223 12.82 4.71 -27.49
CA LYS A 223 11.80 4.94 -28.54
C LYS A 223 12.05 6.22 -29.34
N HIS A 224 12.72 7.20 -28.74
CA HIS A 224 13.08 8.47 -29.36
C HIS A 224 14.59 8.66 -29.18
N ALA A 225 15.33 8.72 -30.29
CA ALA A 225 16.78 8.90 -30.26
C ALA A 225 17.16 10.35 -29.89
N GLU A 226 16.31 11.31 -30.28
CA GLU A 226 16.50 12.72 -29.97
C GLU A 226 16.02 13.05 -28.55
N PRO A 227 16.66 14.02 -27.86
CA PRO A 227 16.16 14.56 -26.61
C PRO A 227 14.76 15.16 -26.78
N LEU A 228 13.84 14.86 -25.86
CA LEU A 228 12.50 15.46 -25.86
C LEU A 228 12.57 16.89 -25.31
N GLY A 229 12.66 17.07 -24.00
CA GLY A 229 13.01 18.35 -23.33
C GLY A 229 12.54 19.64 -24.03
N GLU A 230 13.47 20.58 -24.21
CA GLU A 230 13.25 21.86 -24.89
C GLU A 230 13.00 21.73 -26.40
N VAL A 231 13.49 20.66 -27.03
CA VAL A 231 13.36 20.42 -28.49
C VAL A 231 11.90 20.12 -28.85
N GLU A 232 11.26 19.23 -28.10
CA GLU A 232 9.86 18.86 -28.27
C GLU A 232 8.94 20.02 -27.90
N ILE A 233 9.28 20.80 -26.87
CA ILE A 233 8.55 22.02 -26.52
C ILE A 233 8.58 23.01 -27.70
N ALA A 234 9.75 23.24 -28.30
CA ALA A 234 9.87 24.13 -29.45
C ALA A 234 9.06 23.63 -30.66
N ARG A 235 9.06 22.30 -30.93
CA ARG A 235 8.24 21.69 -31.99
C ARG A 235 6.75 21.94 -31.77
N LEU A 236 6.24 21.68 -30.57
CA LEU A 236 4.84 21.88 -30.22
C LEU A 236 4.42 23.36 -30.30
N LEU A 237 5.30 24.28 -29.92
CA LEU A 237 5.05 25.72 -30.04
C LEU A 237 4.97 26.19 -31.50
N ALA A 238 5.84 25.65 -32.37
CA ALA A 238 5.79 25.93 -33.80
C ALA A 238 4.48 25.41 -34.42
N GLU A 239 4.08 24.17 -34.11
CA GLU A 239 2.82 23.58 -34.59
C GLU A 239 1.58 24.35 -34.13
N SER A 240 1.58 24.84 -32.89
CA SER A 240 0.51 25.71 -32.37
C SER A 240 0.40 27.01 -33.15
N LYS A 241 1.52 27.63 -33.50
CA LYS A 241 1.55 28.90 -34.22
C LYS A 241 1.09 28.73 -35.67
N ASP A 242 1.54 27.67 -36.33
CA ASP A 242 1.11 27.35 -37.69
C ASP A 242 -0.39 27.04 -37.76
N ALA A 243 -0.97 26.44 -36.70
CA ALA A 243 -2.41 26.20 -36.59
C ALA A 243 -3.23 27.48 -36.37
N GLU A 244 -2.68 28.48 -35.65
CA GLU A 244 -3.31 29.80 -35.49
C GLU A 244 -3.28 30.62 -36.79
N ASP A 245 -2.17 30.56 -37.54
CA ASP A 245 -2.02 31.30 -38.81
C ASP A 245 -2.86 30.68 -39.96
N ALA A 246 -3.33 29.44 -39.81
CA ALA A 246 -4.13 28.71 -40.80
C ALA A 246 -5.67 28.80 -40.59
N GLY A 247 -6.14 29.38 -39.48
CA GLY A 247 -7.55 29.52 -39.11
C GLY A 247 -8.10 30.92 -39.36
#